data_AF-A0A0L0VFL4-F1
#
_entry.id   AF-A0A0L0VFL4-F1
#
_cell.length_a   1.000
_cell.length_b   1.000
_cell.length_c   1.000
_cell.angle_alpha   90.00
_cell.angle_beta   90.00
_cell.angle_gamma   90.00
#
_symmetry.space_group_name_H-M   'P 1'
#
loop_
_entity.id
_entity.type
_entity.pdbx_description
1 polymer ?
#
loop_
_entity_poly.entity_id
_entity_poly.type
_entity_poly.pdbx_seq_one_letter_code
_entity_poly.pdbx_strand_id
1 'polypeptide(L)'
;MSVDAGGKVSVGGLDKTTDSGSLQSTFGQFGEVTEAVVMQDHNTGESRGFGFVTFKQEADAHSAVQALDGQQLDGRKILVNFDRTQNGGGGGGGQRHGKNAFYDGYAYGEDGTAGKQK
;
A
#
# COMPACT_ATOMS: atom_id res chain seq x y z
N MET A 1 22.83 9.19 6.60
CA MET A 1 22.46 8.74 5.24
C MET A 1 20.95 8.75 5.22
N SER A 2 20.36 9.72 4.52
CA SER A 2 18.91 9.76 4.32
C SER A 2 18.54 8.48 3.59
N VAL A 3 17.68 7.68 4.19
CA VAL A 3 17.05 6.58 3.46
C VAL A 3 16.30 7.23 2.30
N ASP A 4 16.71 6.93 1.07
CA ASP A 4 16.03 7.41 -0.12
C ASP A 4 14.55 7.10 0.06
N ALA A 5 13.73 8.15 0.17
CA ALA A 5 12.31 8.02 0.44
C ALA A 5 11.67 7.27 -0.73
N GLY A 6 11.54 5.95 -0.58
CA GLY A 6 10.85 5.11 -1.53
C GLY A 6 9.39 5.58 -1.62
N GLY A 7 8.89 5.76 -2.84
CA GLY A 7 7.54 6.26 -3.08
C GLY A 7 6.51 5.17 -2.77
N LYS A 8 6.21 4.92 -1.50
CA LYS A 8 5.17 3.95 -1.13
C LYS A 8 3.80 4.60 -1.13
N VAL A 9 2.86 3.94 -1.80
CA VAL A 9 1.48 4.37 -1.94
C VAL A 9 0.55 3.26 -1.47
N SER A 10 -0.54 3.66 -0.86
CA SER A 10 -1.67 2.83 -0.47
C SER A 10 -2.79 3.02 -1.49
N VAL A 11 -3.44 1.93 -1.85
CA VAL A 11 -4.53 1.89 -2.83
C VAL A 11 -5.74 1.28 -2.15
N GLY A 12 -6.84 2.00 -2.10
CA GLY A 12 -8.12 1.54 -1.55
C GLY A 12 -9.23 1.59 -2.59
N GLY A 13 -10.37 0.98 -2.29
CA GLY A 13 -11.53 0.95 -3.19
C GLY A 13 -11.39 0.00 -4.38
N LEU A 14 -10.48 -0.99 -4.29
CA LEU A 14 -10.27 -1.98 -5.34
C LEU A 14 -11.44 -2.95 -5.43
N ASP A 15 -11.66 -3.50 -6.63
CA ASP A 15 -12.61 -4.60 -6.78
C ASP A 15 -12.02 -5.89 -6.20
N LYS A 16 -12.90 -6.83 -5.87
CA LYS A 16 -12.48 -8.16 -5.43
C LYS A 16 -11.74 -8.95 -6.50
N THR A 17 -11.89 -8.56 -7.77
CA THR A 17 -11.14 -9.11 -8.91
C THR A 17 -9.79 -8.42 -9.14
N THR A 18 -9.46 -7.37 -8.39
CA THR A 18 -8.20 -6.66 -8.55
C THR A 18 -7.10 -7.35 -7.74
N ASP A 19 -6.04 -7.77 -8.45
CA ASP A 19 -4.86 -8.43 -7.88
C ASP A 19 -3.62 -7.54 -7.90
N SER A 20 -2.57 -7.99 -7.21
CA SER A 20 -1.26 -7.31 -7.21
C SER A 20 -0.67 -7.16 -8.60
N GLY A 21 -0.89 -8.12 -9.51
CA GLY A 21 -0.48 -8.01 -10.91
C GLY A 21 -1.15 -6.86 -11.65
N SER A 22 -2.46 -6.67 -11.43
CA SER A 22 -3.22 -5.55 -11.99
C SER A 22 -2.71 -4.22 -11.44
N LEU A 23 -2.50 -4.13 -10.12
CA LEU A 23 -1.88 -2.95 -9.52
C LEU A 23 -0.50 -2.67 -10.11
N GLN A 24 0.37 -3.67 -10.20
CA GLN A 24 1.72 -3.48 -10.74
C GLN A 24 1.67 -2.98 -12.19
N SER A 25 0.77 -3.51 -13.02
CA SER A 25 0.63 -3.09 -14.41
C SER A 25 0.05 -1.68 -14.53
N THR A 26 -1.00 -1.37 -13.76
CA THR A 26 -1.63 -0.04 -13.74
C THR A 26 -0.70 1.02 -13.16
N PHE A 27 0.02 0.74 -12.08
CA PHE A 27 0.94 1.71 -11.47
C PHE A 27 2.27 1.78 -12.24
N GLY A 28 2.67 0.69 -12.90
CA GLY A 28 3.85 0.59 -13.75
C GLY A 28 3.84 1.54 -14.96
N GLN A 29 2.66 2.01 -15.39
CA GLN A 29 2.56 3.01 -16.46
C GLN A 29 3.06 4.41 -16.03
N PHE A 30 3.08 4.70 -14.73
CA PHE A 30 3.51 5.98 -14.17
C PHE A 30 4.98 5.96 -13.75
N GLY A 31 5.50 4.79 -13.38
CA GLY A 31 6.91 4.61 -13.07
C GLY A 31 7.26 3.20 -12.60
N GLU A 32 8.51 3.00 -12.21
CA GLU A 32 9.02 1.67 -11.87
C GLU A 32 8.51 1.21 -10.50
N VAL A 33 7.59 0.26 -10.51
CA VAL A 33 7.07 -0.42 -9.31
C VAL A 33 8.09 -1.46 -8.87
N THR A 34 8.59 -1.31 -7.65
CA THR A 34 9.48 -2.27 -7.01
C THR A 34 8.70 -3.40 -6.36
N GLU A 35 7.54 -3.09 -5.77
CA GLU A 35 6.71 -4.07 -5.07
C GLU A 35 5.22 -3.68 -5.15
N ALA A 36 4.34 -4.67 -5.30
CA ALA A 36 2.89 -4.48 -5.26
C ALA A 36 2.23 -5.63 -4.51
N VAL A 37 1.40 -5.31 -3.53
CA VAL A 37 0.72 -6.28 -2.66
C VAL A 37 -0.74 -5.90 -2.53
N VAL A 38 -1.64 -6.84 -2.79
CA VAL A 38 -3.07 -6.68 -2.51
C VAL A 38 -3.41 -7.41 -1.23
N MET A 39 -4.16 -6.72 -0.36
CA MET A 39 -4.61 -7.28 0.90
C MET A 39 -5.89 -8.07 0.65
N GLN A 40 -5.76 -9.39 0.77
CA GLN A 40 -6.87 -10.33 0.66
C GLN A 40 -7.18 -10.91 2.04
N ASP A 41 -8.45 -11.21 2.28
CA ASP A 41 -8.87 -11.88 3.49
C ASP A 41 -8.36 -13.31 3.48
N HIS A 42 -7.55 -13.69 4.46
CA HIS A 42 -6.96 -15.03 4.52
C HIS A 42 -8.02 -16.14 4.76
N ASN A 43 -9.19 -15.78 5.27
CA ASN A 43 -10.22 -16.75 5.64
C ASN A 43 -11.16 -17.06 4.47
N THR A 44 -11.44 -16.07 3.61
CA THR A 44 -12.29 -16.26 2.42
C THR A 44 -11.51 -16.22 1.10
N GLY A 45 -10.26 -15.75 1.11
CA GLY A 45 -9.48 -15.44 -0.09
C GLY A 45 -9.99 -14.21 -0.84
N GLU A 46 -10.95 -13.47 -0.30
CA GLU A 46 -11.53 -12.33 -1.00
C GLU A 46 -10.69 -11.07 -0.78
N SER A 47 -10.43 -10.34 -1.87
CA SER A 47 -9.77 -9.03 -1.79
C SER A 47 -10.52 -8.11 -0.84
N ARG A 48 -9.80 -7.56 0.14
CA ARG A 48 -10.37 -6.57 1.08
C ARG A 48 -10.60 -5.21 0.44
N GLY A 49 -10.30 -5.09 -0.86
CA GLY A 49 -10.45 -3.86 -1.63
C GLY A 49 -9.36 -2.84 -1.35
N PHE A 50 -8.21 -3.27 -0.83
CA PHE A 50 -7.06 -2.40 -0.63
C PHE A 50 -5.72 -3.12 -0.84
N GLY A 51 -4.67 -2.35 -1.11
CA GLY A 51 -3.33 -2.83 -1.38
C GLY A 51 -2.28 -1.74 -1.21
N PHE A 52 -1.03 -2.10 -1.39
CA PHE A 52 0.12 -1.21 -1.31
C PHE A 52 1.01 -1.41 -2.53
N VAL A 53 1.58 -0.30 -3.01
CA VAL A 53 2.52 -0.29 -4.12
C VAL A 53 3.72 0.54 -3.70
N THR A 54 4.91 -0.01 -3.88
CA THR A 54 6.18 0.66 -3.60
C THR A 54 6.84 1.01 -4.92
N PHE A 55 7.03 2.29 -5.17
CA PHE A 55 7.79 2.79 -6.32
C PHE A 55 9.26 2.93 -6.00
N LYS A 56 10.07 2.83 -7.07
CA LYS A 56 11.49 3.12 -7.00
C LYS A 56 11.79 4.59 -6.72
N GLN A 57 10.94 5.50 -7.22
CA GLN A 57 11.09 6.95 -7.03
C GLN A 57 9.81 7.55 -6.45
N GLU A 58 9.95 8.52 -5.54
CA GLU A 58 8.83 9.26 -4.96
C GLU A 58 8.09 10.12 -6.00
N ALA A 59 8.83 10.69 -6.96
CA ALA A 59 8.23 11.50 -8.03
C ALA A 59 7.22 10.70 -8.88
N ASP A 60 7.54 9.44 -9.15
CA ASP A 60 6.68 8.52 -9.91
C ASP A 60 5.41 8.20 -9.10
N ALA A 61 5.57 7.93 -7.80
CA ALA A 61 4.46 7.74 -6.88
C ALA A 61 3.53 8.96 -6.82
N HIS A 62 4.08 10.18 -6.84
CA HIS A 62 3.28 11.41 -6.85
C HIS A 62 2.44 11.57 -8.10
N SER A 63 3.03 11.30 -9.25
CA SER A 63 2.31 11.32 -10.52
C SER A 63 1.20 10.26 -10.54
N ALA A 64 1.50 9.06 -10.05
CA ALA A 64 0.52 7.97 -9.95
C ALA A 64 -0.64 8.32 -9.02
N VAL A 65 -0.36 8.84 -7.82
CA VAL A 65 -1.38 9.28 -6.85
C VAL A 65 -2.28 10.32 -7.46
N GLN A 66 -1.73 11.38 -8.05
CA GLN A 66 -2.55 12.46 -8.62
C GLN A 66 -3.39 12.02 -9.82
N ALA A 67 -2.90 11.06 -10.62
CA ALA A 67 -3.60 10.57 -11.80
C ALA A 67 -4.66 9.51 -11.46
N LEU A 68 -4.36 8.61 -10.51
CA LEU A 68 -5.19 7.46 -10.16
C LEU A 68 -6.14 7.73 -8.99
N ASP A 69 -5.84 8.71 -8.12
CA ASP A 69 -6.72 9.05 -7.01
C ASP A 69 -8.10 9.49 -7.52
N GLY A 70 -9.12 8.77 -7.07
CA GLY A 70 -10.50 9.01 -7.45
C GLY A 70 -10.89 8.53 -8.85
N GLN A 71 -10.03 7.78 -9.55
CA GLN A 71 -10.39 7.13 -10.81
C GLN A 71 -11.34 5.96 -10.61
N GLN A 72 -12.07 5.56 -11.65
CA GLN A 72 -12.84 4.31 -11.64
C GLN A 72 -12.02 3.16 -12.21
N LEU A 73 -11.73 2.16 -11.38
CA LEU A 73 -11.15 0.88 -11.75
C LEU A 73 -12.20 -0.20 -11.55
N ASP A 74 -12.48 -1.02 -12.57
CA ASP A 74 -13.49 -2.10 -12.51
C ASP A 74 -14.89 -1.63 -12.03
N GLY A 75 -15.26 -0.39 -12.35
CA GLY A 75 -16.53 0.22 -11.94
C GLY A 75 -16.57 0.68 -10.47
N ARG A 76 -15.45 0.63 -9.75
CA ARG A 76 -15.30 1.17 -8.40
C ARG A 76 -14.33 2.33 -8.36
N LYS A 77 -14.63 3.31 -7.51
CA LYS A 77 -13.73 4.46 -7.31
C LYS A 77 -12.55 4.00 -6.46
N ILE A 78 -11.36 4.03 -7.05
CA ILE A 78 -10.12 3.76 -6.32
C ILE A 78 -9.63 5.03 -5.64
N LEU A 79 -9.01 4.86 -4.48
CA LEU A 79 -8.41 5.93 -3.69
C LEU A 79 -6.92 5.63 -3.58
N VAL A 80 -6.08 6.57 -3.98
CA VAL A 80 -4.62 6.37 -3.96
C VAL A 80 -4.03 7.43 -3.06
N ASN A 81 -3.29 7.02 -2.04
CA ASN A 81 -2.73 7.94 -1.08
C ASN A 81 -1.32 7.53 -0.67
N PHE A 82 -0.46 8.51 -0.44
CA PHE A 82 0.90 8.27 0.02
C PHE A 82 0.95 7.61 1.40
N ASP A 83 1.73 6.55 1.51
CA ASP A 83 2.00 5.90 2.78
C ASP A 83 3.00 6.76 3.56
N ARG A 84 2.49 7.56 4.50
CA ARG A 84 3.30 8.48 5.31
C ARG A 84 4.23 7.79 6.31
N THR A 85 4.27 6.45 6.31
CA THR A 85 5.05 5.65 7.26
C THR A 85 6.56 5.70 7.02
N GLN A 86 7.03 6.23 5.89
CA GLN A 86 8.47 6.22 5.52
C GLN A 86 9.23 7.54 5.77
N ASN A 87 8.55 8.66 6.09
CA ASN A 87 9.23 9.91 6.45
C ASN A 87 9.05 10.17 7.96
N GLY A 88 10.15 10.09 8.71
CA GLY A 88 10.13 9.93 10.16
C GLY A 88 9.28 10.93 10.95
N GLY A 89 8.47 10.39 11.87
CA GLY A 89 8.03 11.09 13.09
C GLY A 89 6.78 11.98 12.97
N GLY A 90 5.69 11.55 13.60
CA GLY A 90 4.74 12.47 14.23
C GLY A 90 3.25 12.18 14.01
N GLY A 91 2.56 11.68 15.05
CA GLY A 91 1.13 11.98 15.25
C GLY A 91 0.22 10.86 15.76
N GLY A 92 0.31 10.51 17.05
CA GLY A 92 -0.89 10.19 17.84
C GLY A 92 -1.07 8.78 18.40
N GLY A 93 -0.43 8.51 19.55
CA GLY A 93 -1.04 7.71 20.63
C GLY A 93 -0.52 6.29 20.84
N GLY A 94 0.20 6.07 21.95
CA GLY A 94 0.18 4.78 22.65
C GLY A 94 1.48 3.96 22.73
N GLN A 95 2.32 4.32 23.69
CA GLN A 95 3.17 3.45 24.54
C GLN A 95 3.69 2.07 24.02
N ARG A 96 5.03 1.99 24.01
CA ARG A 96 5.89 0.86 24.49
C ARG A 96 6.04 -0.38 23.59
N HIS A 97 7.26 -0.51 23.06
CA HIS A 97 7.98 -1.76 22.79
C HIS A 97 7.38 -2.73 21.74
N GLY A 98 7.85 -2.63 20.49
CA GLY A 98 7.66 -3.65 19.46
C GLY A 98 7.96 -3.10 18.06
N LYS A 99 9.04 -3.56 17.43
CA LYS A 99 9.45 -3.18 16.08
C LYS A 99 8.62 -3.94 15.05
N ASN A 100 7.35 -3.60 14.92
CA ASN A 100 6.48 -4.22 13.93
C ASN A 100 5.65 -3.09 13.33
N ALA A 101 5.66 -2.96 12.00
CA ALA A 101 4.81 -1.99 11.32
C ALA A 101 3.36 -2.48 11.44
N PHE A 102 2.61 -1.91 12.39
CA PHE A 102 1.21 -2.21 12.59
C PHE A 102 0.37 -1.28 11.71
N TYR A 103 -0.41 -1.83 10.78
CA TYR A 103 -1.44 -1.10 10.03
C TYR A 103 -2.81 -1.70 10.39
N ASP A 104 -3.72 -0.88 10.93
CA ASP A 104 -5.06 -1.29 11.38
C ASP A 104 -5.09 -2.52 12.32
N GLY A 105 -4.03 -2.71 13.13
CA GLY A 105 -3.91 -3.86 14.06
C GLY A 105 -3.32 -5.14 13.45
N TYR A 106 -2.86 -5.12 12.20
CA TYR A 106 -2.17 -6.24 11.57
C TYR A 106 -0.65 -6.00 11.58
N ALA A 107 0.11 -6.97 12.11
CA ALA A 107 1.56 -6.99 12.01
C ALA A 107 1.95 -7.61 10.66
N TYR A 108 2.63 -6.83 9.83
CA TYR A 108 3.17 -7.28 8.56
C TYR A 108 4.61 -7.76 8.79
N GLY A 109 4.86 -9.04 8.56
CA GLY A 109 6.19 -9.62 8.56
C GLY A 109 7.04 -9.06 7.44
N GLU A 110 8.36 -9.12 7.61
CA GLU A 110 9.36 -8.70 6.61
C GLU A 110 9.26 -9.51 5.28
N ASP A 111 8.43 -10.56 5.24
CA ASP A 111 8.12 -11.42 4.10
C ASP A 111 6.77 -11.11 3.42
N GLY A 112 6.07 -10.05 3.86
CA GLY A 112 4.74 -9.70 3.34
C GLY A 112 3.60 -10.52 3.93
N THR A 113 3.84 -11.36 4.94
CA THR A 113 2.78 -12.12 5.62
C THR A 113 2.15 -11.33 6.77
N ALA A 114 0.82 -11.23 6.77
CA ALA A 114 0.07 -10.61 7.86
C ALA A 114 -0.14 -11.64 8.98
N GLY A 115 0.67 -11.57 10.05
CA GLY A 115 0.57 -12.45 11.21
C GLY A 115 -0.28 -11.83 12.32
N LYS A 116 -1.42 -12.45 12.67
CA LYS A 116 -2.23 -12.04 13.82
C LYS A 116 -1.48 -12.40 15.11
N GLN A 117 -1.03 -11.40 15.88
CA GLN A 117 -0.47 -11.67 17.21
C GLN A 117 -1.62 -12.06 18.15
N LYS A 118 -1.53 -13.29 18.68
CA LYS A 118 -2.45 -13.85 19.68
C LYS A 118 -2.29 -13.18 21.04
#